data_AF-A0A6M1S2U3-F1
#
_entry.id   AF-A0A6M1S2U3-F1
#
_cell.length_a   1.000
_cell.length_b   1.000
_cell.length_c   1.000
_cell.angle_alpha   90.00
_cell.angle_beta   90.00
_cell.angle_gamma   90.00
#
_symmetry.space_group_name_H-M   'P 1'
#
loop_
_entity.id
_entity.type
_entity.pdbx_description
1 polymer ?
#
loop_
_entity_poly.entity_id
_entity_poly.type
_entity_poly.pdbx_seq_one_letter_code
_entity_poly.pdbx_strand_id
1 'polypeptide(L)'
;MVWVKRGLWAMGLLLIGMAGWLWLTMLSPWFYERPDSVAEVEPRTHQVFVYGTLRYWPVRWVVMGASGDPSEARLPGFERRGLDLAPNPAAHVEGLLLTVTADQLERLDRYERLGVRYNRIKQPLANGQQAWVYVRLPTLGQRWLAPPVDLAALVTYPTSLTTPPTPGSVLAYFRPLQERP
;
A
#
# COMPACT_ATOMS: atom_id res chain seq x y z
N MET A 1 -28.19 -44.64 3.87
CA MET A 1 -28.36 -43.62 2.79
C MET A 1 -28.82 -42.25 3.30
N VAL A 2 -29.87 -42.15 4.14
CA VAL A 2 -30.42 -40.86 4.62
C VAL A 2 -29.42 -40.06 5.48
N TRP A 3 -28.65 -40.73 6.33
CA TRP A 3 -27.60 -40.11 7.17
C TRP A 3 -26.45 -39.51 6.35
N VAL A 4 -26.05 -40.18 5.26
CA VAL A 4 -25.04 -39.65 4.33
C VAL A 4 -25.56 -38.40 3.62
N LYS A 5 -26.81 -38.43 3.13
CA LYS A 5 -27.45 -37.25 2.52
C LYS A 5 -27.54 -36.09 3.51
N ARG A 6 -27.97 -36.33 4.75
CA ARG A 6 -28.03 -35.32 5.82
C ARG A 6 -26.65 -34.76 6.17
N GLY A 7 -25.63 -35.62 6.23
CA GLY A 7 -24.24 -35.20 6.44
C GLY A 7 -23.73 -34.29 5.31
N LEU A 8 -24.03 -34.62 4.05
CA LEU A 8 -23.68 -33.78 2.90
C LEU A 8 -24.40 -32.42 2.94
N TRP A 9 -25.69 -32.39 3.31
CA TRP A 9 -26.42 -31.13 3.47
C TRP A 9 -25.86 -30.26 4.59
N ALA A 10 -25.53 -30.86 5.74
CA ALA A 10 -24.93 -30.14 6.86
C ALA A 10 -23.55 -29.56 6.49
N MET A 11 -22.72 -30.35 5.79
CA MET A 11 -21.43 -29.88 5.27
C MET A 11 -21.62 -28.72 4.27
N GLY A 12 -22.56 -28.85 3.33
CA GLY A 12 -22.87 -27.80 2.36
C GLY A 12 -23.30 -26.50 3.02
N LEU A 13 -24.21 -26.57 4.01
CA LEU A 13 -24.64 -25.40 4.77
C LEU A 13 -23.49 -24.76 5.55
N LEU A 14 -22.60 -25.56 6.15
CA LEU A 14 -21.43 -25.06 6.86
C LEU A 14 -20.45 -24.34 5.92
N LEU A 15 -20.21 -24.89 4.73
CA LEU A 15 -19.37 -24.25 3.72
C LEU A 15 -19.96 -22.94 3.21
N ILE A 16 -21.28 -22.89 2.98
CA ILE A 16 -21.99 -21.67 2.58
C ILE A 16 -21.91 -20.61 3.68
N GLY A 17 -22.14 -21.01 4.95
CA GLY A 17 -22.00 -20.11 6.10
C GLY A 17 -20.59 -19.55 6.24
N MET A 18 -19.56 -20.40 6.10
CA MET A 18 -18.15 -19.99 6.12
C MET A 18 -17.83 -19.01 4.98
N ALA A 19 -18.29 -19.30 3.76
CA ALA A 19 -18.07 -18.43 2.61
C ALA A 19 -18.78 -17.07 2.79
N GLY A 20 -20.02 -17.08 3.28
CA GLY A 20 -20.76 -15.86 3.60
C GLY A 20 -20.09 -15.03 4.68
N TRP A 21 -19.57 -15.66 5.74
CA TRP A 21 -18.81 -14.99 6.79
C TRP A 21 -17.51 -14.36 6.28
N LEU A 22 -16.73 -15.09 5.48
CA LEU A 22 -15.50 -14.57 4.86
C LEU A 22 -15.80 -13.39 3.93
N TRP A 23 -16.86 -13.50 3.11
CA TRP A 23 -17.32 -12.40 2.27
C TRP A 23 -17.69 -11.17 3.11
N LEU A 24 -18.49 -11.38 4.16
CA LEU A 24 -18.98 -10.32 5.04
C LEU A 24 -17.84 -9.58 5.76
N THR A 25 -16.81 -10.31 6.18
CA THR A 25 -15.70 -9.75 6.97
C THR A 25 -14.56 -9.18 6.14
N MET A 26 -14.36 -9.63 4.90
CA MET A 26 -13.19 -9.27 4.08
C MET A 26 -13.51 -8.47 2.81
N LEU A 27 -14.69 -8.67 2.19
CA LEU A 27 -15.04 -8.06 0.90
C LEU A 27 -16.27 -7.13 0.98
N SER A 28 -17.08 -7.28 2.02
CA SER A 28 -18.31 -6.53 2.18
C SER A 28 -18.07 -5.02 2.15
N PRO A 29 -18.89 -4.27 1.40
CA PRO A 29 -18.86 -2.81 1.41
C PRO A 29 -19.34 -2.19 2.73
N TRP A 30 -19.94 -2.96 3.64
CA TRP A 30 -20.59 -2.40 4.83
C TRP A 30 -19.66 -2.20 6.04
N PHE A 31 -18.53 -2.89 6.11
CA PHE A 31 -17.64 -2.88 7.28
C PHE A 31 -16.31 -2.15 7.04
N TYR A 32 -16.17 -1.51 5.89
CA TYR A 32 -14.99 -0.73 5.55
C TYR A 32 -15.40 0.57 4.87
N GLU A 33 -15.19 1.68 5.57
CA GLU A 33 -15.21 3.02 5.00
C GLU A 33 -13.78 3.37 4.58
N ARG A 34 -13.60 3.65 3.28
CA ARG A 34 -12.33 4.17 2.78
C ARG A 34 -12.12 5.55 3.41
N PRO A 35 -10.98 5.82 4.09
CA PRO A 35 -10.74 7.15 4.64
C PRO A 35 -10.70 8.21 3.54
N ASP A 36 -11.33 9.36 3.78
CA ASP A 36 -11.39 10.49 2.83
C ASP A 36 -9.99 11.05 2.47
N SER A 37 -8.97 10.72 3.27
CA SER A 37 -7.58 11.12 3.05
C SER A 37 -6.90 10.36 1.90
N VAL A 38 -7.55 9.36 1.31
CA VAL A 38 -7.00 8.57 0.19
C VAL A 38 -7.44 9.17 -1.14
N ALA A 39 -6.48 9.46 -2.01
CA ALA A 39 -6.76 10.01 -3.35
C ALA A 39 -7.69 9.09 -4.18
N GLU A 40 -8.64 9.70 -4.88
CA GLU A 40 -9.59 9.02 -5.74
C GLU A 40 -8.88 8.24 -6.86
N VAL A 41 -9.44 7.10 -7.23
CA VAL A 41 -8.88 6.26 -8.29
C VAL A 41 -9.31 6.80 -9.65
N GLU A 42 -8.35 7.23 -10.46
CA GLU A 42 -8.61 7.66 -11.84
C GLU A 42 -9.33 6.55 -12.65
N PRO A 43 -10.37 6.85 -13.45
CA PRO A 43 -11.16 5.87 -14.20
C PRO A 43 -10.42 5.34 -15.43
N ARG A 44 -9.30 4.67 -15.19
CA ARG A 44 -8.44 4.06 -16.20
C ARG A 44 -7.92 2.71 -15.72
N THR A 45 -7.19 2.03 -16.60
CA THR A 45 -6.45 0.84 -16.23
C THR A 45 -5.22 1.20 -15.41
N HIS A 46 -5.00 0.45 -14.33
CA HIS A 46 -3.90 0.61 -13.40
C HIS A 46 -3.05 -0.65 -13.36
N GLN A 47 -1.75 -0.46 -13.13
CA GLN A 47 -0.82 -1.54 -12.91
C GLN A 47 -0.60 -1.71 -11.41
N VAL A 48 -0.75 -2.93 -10.91
CA VAL A 48 -0.63 -3.27 -9.48
C VAL A 48 0.36 -4.41 -9.32
N PHE A 49 1.38 -4.22 -8.51
CA PHE A 49 2.35 -5.25 -8.18
C PHE A 49 1.93 -6.00 -6.90
N VAL A 50 1.80 -7.31 -7.00
CA VAL A 50 1.38 -8.19 -5.90
C VAL A 50 2.46 -9.23 -5.58
N TYR A 51 2.75 -9.41 -4.29
CA TYR A 51 3.82 -10.29 -3.80
C TYR A 51 3.38 -11.30 -2.73
N GLY A 52 2.09 -11.25 -2.34
CA GLY A 52 1.48 -12.07 -1.29
C GLY A 52 0.35 -12.98 -1.80
N THR A 53 -0.75 -13.06 -1.05
CA THR A 53 -1.91 -13.92 -1.32
C THR A 53 -2.59 -13.62 -2.67
N LEU A 54 -2.55 -12.37 -3.12
CA LEU A 54 -3.05 -11.95 -4.42
C LEU A 54 -2.30 -12.58 -5.61
N ARG A 55 -1.21 -13.33 -5.40
CA ARG A 55 -0.60 -14.13 -6.46
C ARG A 55 -1.48 -15.32 -6.89
N TYR A 56 -2.31 -15.85 -5.97
CA TYR A 56 -3.15 -17.01 -6.24
C TYR A 56 -4.39 -16.61 -7.04
N TRP A 57 -4.65 -17.34 -8.13
CA TRP A 57 -5.78 -17.08 -9.03
C TRP A 57 -7.14 -17.03 -8.31
N PRO A 58 -7.48 -17.95 -7.37
CA PRO A 58 -8.81 -17.95 -6.75
C PRO A 58 -9.03 -16.72 -5.88
N VAL A 59 -7.98 -16.25 -5.20
CA VAL A 59 -8.05 -15.05 -4.36
C VAL A 59 -8.34 -13.83 -5.23
N ARG A 60 -7.67 -13.69 -6.37
CA ARG A 60 -7.92 -12.59 -7.32
C ARG A 60 -9.36 -12.61 -7.84
N TRP A 61 -9.87 -13.79 -8.17
CA TRP A 61 -11.24 -13.93 -8.63
C TRP A 61 -12.26 -13.56 -7.55
N VAL A 62 -12.05 -14.01 -6.31
CA VAL A 62 -12.93 -13.66 -5.19
C VAL A 62 -12.90 -12.15 -4.93
N VAL A 63 -11.72 -11.52 -4.93
CA VAL A 63 -11.54 -10.11 -4.58
C VAL A 63 -11.98 -9.17 -5.70
N MET A 64 -11.48 -9.38 -6.92
CA MET A 64 -11.68 -8.47 -8.04
C MET A 64 -12.80 -8.91 -8.99
N GLY A 65 -13.27 -10.17 -8.89
CA GLY A 65 -14.14 -10.79 -9.89
C GLY A 65 -13.41 -11.21 -11.18
N ALA A 66 -12.08 -11.09 -11.22
CA ALA A 66 -11.26 -11.34 -12.41
C ALA A 66 -9.83 -11.80 -12.03
N SER A 67 -9.07 -12.28 -13.00
CA SER A 67 -7.65 -12.63 -12.83
C SER A 67 -6.74 -11.40 -12.95
N GLY A 68 -7.10 -10.38 -13.73
CA GLY A 68 -6.30 -9.16 -13.91
C GLY A 68 -5.00 -9.38 -14.69
N ASP A 69 -5.00 -10.31 -15.65
CA ASP A 69 -3.91 -10.59 -16.60
C ASP A 69 -2.50 -10.58 -15.96
N PRO A 70 -2.19 -11.59 -15.13
CA PRO A 70 -0.93 -11.63 -14.42
C PRO A 70 0.25 -11.76 -15.37
N SER A 71 1.24 -10.91 -15.19
CA SER A 71 2.58 -11.08 -15.76
C SER A 71 3.62 -11.15 -14.63
N GLU A 72 4.69 -11.91 -14.83
CA GLU A 72 5.77 -11.95 -13.86
C GLU A 72 6.50 -10.61 -13.80
N ALA A 73 6.76 -10.12 -12.59
CA ALA A 73 7.43 -8.85 -12.39
C ALA A 73 8.37 -8.91 -11.18
N ARG A 74 9.36 -8.02 -11.18
CA ARG A 74 10.31 -7.85 -10.09
C ARG A 74 10.31 -6.42 -9.59
N LEU A 75 10.21 -6.27 -8.28
CA LEU A 75 10.28 -4.99 -7.58
C LEU A 75 11.68 -4.82 -6.98
N PRO A 76 12.56 -3.99 -7.56
CA PRO A 76 13.90 -3.73 -7.03
C PRO A 76 13.86 -2.80 -5.81
N GLY A 77 14.89 -2.85 -4.96
CA GLY A 77 15.03 -1.94 -3.83
C GLY A 77 14.28 -2.36 -2.57
N PHE A 78 13.69 -3.56 -2.59
CA PHE A 78 12.94 -4.12 -1.49
C PHE A 78 13.34 -5.56 -1.21
N GLU A 79 13.22 -5.94 0.05
CA GLU A 79 13.35 -7.31 0.56
C GLU A 79 12.03 -7.71 1.22
N ARG A 80 11.53 -8.91 0.91
CA ARG A 80 10.31 -9.43 1.54
C ARG A 80 10.63 -10.06 2.89
N ARG A 81 10.05 -9.55 3.96
CA ARG A 81 10.13 -10.10 5.32
C ARG A 81 8.75 -10.54 5.78
N GLY A 82 8.43 -11.82 5.56
CA GLY A 82 7.09 -12.35 5.81
C GLY A 82 6.03 -11.70 4.92
N LEU A 83 5.07 -11.02 5.54
CA LEU A 83 3.99 -10.28 4.84
C LEU A 83 4.35 -8.82 4.55
N ASP A 84 5.56 -8.39 4.91
CA ASP A 84 5.98 -6.98 4.84
C ASP A 84 7.14 -6.79 3.85
N LEU A 85 7.26 -5.57 3.34
CA LEU A 85 8.38 -5.14 2.52
C LEU A 85 9.31 -4.27 3.35
N ALA A 86 10.59 -4.60 3.37
CA ALA A 86 11.64 -3.79 3.96
C ALA A 86 12.50 -3.16 2.85
N PRO A 87 12.93 -1.89 2.97
CA PRO A 87 13.82 -1.28 1.99
C PRO A 87 15.19 -1.97 2.01
N ASN A 88 15.66 -2.38 0.84
CA ASN A 88 16.98 -2.96 0.65
C ASN A 88 17.43 -2.73 -0.81
N PRO A 89 18.36 -1.79 -1.06
CA PRO A 89 18.73 -1.37 -2.42
C PRO A 89 19.38 -2.48 -3.26
N ALA A 90 19.96 -3.50 -2.62
CA ALA A 90 20.60 -4.62 -3.30
C ALA A 90 19.65 -5.80 -3.55
N ALA A 91 18.45 -5.78 -2.97
CA ALA A 91 17.48 -6.86 -3.08
C ALA A 91 16.37 -6.55 -4.09
N HIS A 92 15.66 -7.60 -4.48
CA HIS A 92 14.44 -7.51 -5.27
C HIS A 92 13.39 -8.50 -4.77
N VAL A 93 12.12 -8.18 -5.01
CA VAL A 93 10.98 -9.05 -4.69
C VAL A 93 10.34 -9.54 -5.97
N GLU A 94 10.17 -10.85 -6.09
CA GLU A 94 9.43 -11.47 -7.17
C GLU A 94 7.92 -11.50 -6.87
N GLY A 95 7.14 -11.10 -7.86
CA GLY A 95 5.70 -11.02 -7.76
C GLY A 95 5.02 -11.07 -9.11
N LEU A 96 3.76 -10.68 -9.13
CA LEU A 96 2.98 -10.54 -10.35
C LEU A 96 2.61 -9.07 -10.53
N LEU A 97 2.64 -8.62 -11.77
CA LEU A 97 2.02 -7.38 -12.20
C LEU A 97 0.63 -7.70 -12.73
N LEU A 98 -0.37 -7.03 -12.16
CA LEU A 98 -1.77 -7.14 -12.53
C LEU A 98 -2.22 -5.86 -13.23
N THR A 99 -2.95 -6.05 -14.33
CA THR A 99 -3.64 -4.98 -15.04
C THR A 99 -5.09 -4.95 -14.57
N VAL A 100 -5.50 -3.88 -13.88
CA VAL A 100 -6.81 -3.80 -13.21
C VAL A 100 -7.56 -2.53 -13.60
N THR A 101 -8.89 -2.60 -13.64
CA THR A 101 -9.75 -1.41 -13.79
C THR A 101 -9.80 -0.60 -12.50
N ALA A 102 -10.35 0.62 -12.57
CA ALA A 102 -10.58 1.44 -11.38
C ALA A 102 -11.40 0.70 -10.31
N ASP A 103 -12.56 0.14 -10.66
CA ASP A 103 -13.41 -0.62 -9.73
C ASP A 103 -12.69 -1.81 -9.09
N GLN A 104 -11.85 -2.51 -9.86
CA GLN A 104 -11.05 -3.62 -9.36
C GLN A 104 -9.98 -3.14 -8.38
N LEU A 105 -9.34 -2.00 -8.68
CA LEU A 105 -8.41 -1.35 -7.76
C LEU A 105 -9.10 -0.94 -6.46
N GLU A 106 -10.34 -0.47 -6.50
CA GLU A 106 -11.09 -0.14 -5.28
C GLU A 106 -11.40 -1.36 -4.43
N ARG A 107 -11.76 -2.48 -5.07
CA ARG A 107 -11.96 -3.76 -4.37
C ARG A 107 -10.68 -4.26 -3.73
N LEU A 108 -9.54 -4.10 -4.41
CA LEU A 108 -8.22 -4.40 -3.84
C LEU A 108 -7.91 -3.50 -2.64
N ASP A 109 -8.15 -2.19 -2.76
CA ASP A 109 -7.94 -1.25 -1.65
C ASP A 109 -8.77 -1.62 -0.42
N ARG A 110 -10.00 -2.12 -0.62
CA ARG A 110 -10.85 -2.63 0.46
C ARG A 110 -10.30 -3.91 1.08
N TYR A 111 -9.91 -4.88 0.26
CA TYR A 111 -9.33 -6.14 0.72
C TYR A 111 -8.06 -5.91 1.55
N GLU A 112 -7.20 -4.99 1.09
CA GLU A 112 -5.97 -4.60 1.80
C GLU A 112 -6.20 -3.57 2.91
N ARG A 113 -7.44 -3.08 3.11
CA ARG A 113 -7.81 -2.07 4.11
C ARG A 113 -6.89 -0.84 4.05
N LEU A 114 -6.86 -0.21 2.88
CA LEU A 114 -6.04 0.97 2.57
C LEU A 114 -6.22 2.10 3.61
N GLY A 115 -5.13 2.68 4.09
CA GLY A 115 -5.14 3.73 5.13
C GLY A 115 -5.27 3.21 6.57
N VAL A 116 -5.65 1.95 6.78
CA VAL A 116 -5.71 1.32 8.12
C VAL A 116 -4.55 0.33 8.31
N ARG A 117 -4.33 -0.55 7.34
CA ARG A 117 -3.31 -1.61 7.44
C ARG A 117 -2.19 -1.44 6.43
N TYR A 118 -2.53 -1.08 5.20
CA TYR A 118 -1.58 -0.81 4.13
C TYR A 118 -1.80 0.60 3.55
N ASN A 119 -0.77 1.15 2.94
CA ASN A 119 -0.87 2.29 2.04
C ASN A 119 -0.43 1.87 0.63
N ARG A 120 -0.78 2.66 -0.37
CA ARG A 120 -0.46 2.39 -1.77
C ARG A 120 0.56 3.41 -2.26
N ILE A 121 1.71 2.93 -2.72
CA ILE A 121 2.79 3.78 -3.27
C ILE A 121 3.05 3.40 -4.72
N LYS A 122 3.40 4.37 -5.57
CA LYS A 122 3.89 4.07 -6.93
C LYS A 122 5.36 3.73 -6.85
N GLN A 123 5.77 2.62 -7.46
CA GLN A 123 7.16 2.19 -7.56
C GLN A 123 7.48 1.71 -8.98
N PRO A 124 8.69 2.01 -9.48
CA PRO A 124 9.18 1.45 -10.73
C PRO A 124 9.53 -0.02 -10.54
N LEU A 125 9.14 -0.85 -11.50
CA LEU A 125 9.52 -2.24 -11.60
C LEU A 125 10.84 -2.38 -12.39
N ALA A 126 11.44 -3.57 -12.33
CA ALA A 126 12.70 -3.86 -13.04
C ALA A 126 12.58 -3.70 -14.58
N ASN A 127 11.37 -3.80 -15.13
CA ASN A 127 11.09 -3.57 -16.56
C ASN A 127 10.82 -2.08 -16.91
N GLY A 128 10.99 -1.17 -15.95
CA GLY A 128 10.76 0.27 -16.12
C GLY A 128 9.29 0.71 -16.01
N GLN A 129 8.34 -0.22 -15.90
CA GLN A 129 6.93 0.13 -15.72
C GLN A 129 6.64 0.63 -14.31
N GLN A 130 5.70 1.56 -14.18
CA GLN A 130 5.24 2.05 -12.89
C GLN A 130 4.06 1.22 -12.41
N ALA A 131 4.12 0.73 -11.17
CA ALA A 131 3.07 -0.05 -10.55
C ALA A 131 2.73 0.44 -9.16
N TRP A 132 1.48 0.29 -8.77
CA TRP A 132 1.05 0.46 -7.40
C TRP A 132 1.49 -0.73 -6.54
N VAL A 133 2.10 -0.44 -5.40
CA VAL A 133 2.56 -1.42 -4.42
C VAL A 133 1.89 -1.14 -3.08
N TYR A 134 1.32 -2.17 -2.46
CA TYR A 134 0.78 -2.07 -1.11
C TYR A 134 1.89 -2.32 -0.07
N VAL A 135 2.08 -1.35 0.83
CA VAL A 135 3.11 -1.36 1.88
C VAL A 135 2.45 -1.11 3.23
N ARG A 136 2.82 -1.88 4.26
CA ARG A 136 2.17 -1.77 5.58
C ARG A 136 2.48 -0.42 6.25
N LEU A 137 1.53 0.13 7.00
CA LEU A 137 1.61 1.48 7.59
C LEU A 137 2.71 1.73 8.65
N PRO A 138 3.24 0.79 9.46
CA PRO A 138 4.42 1.12 10.26
C PRO A 138 5.70 1.23 9.41
N THR A 139 5.74 0.62 8.22
CA THR A 139 6.89 0.65 7.30
C THR A 139 7.08 2.03 6.65
N LEU A 140 5.99 2.75 6.35
CA LEU A 140 6.06 4.07 5.71
C LEU A 140 6.52 5.17 6.68
N GLY A 141 6.13 5.08 7.95
CA GLY A 141 6.50 6.07 8.97
C GLY A 141 7.98 6.06 9.37
N GLN A 142 8.71 4.96 9.17
CA GLN A 142 10.10 4.87 9.64
C GLN A 142 11.17 5.28 8.61
N ARG A 143 10.92 5.23 7.29
CA ARG A 143 12.00 5.42 6.29
C ARG A 143 11.63 6.12 4.98
N TRP A 144 10.34 6.31 4.66
CA TRP A 144 9.92 6.89 3.37
C TRP A 144 9.47 8.35 3.47
N LEU A 145 9.09 8.81 4.67
CA LEU A 145 8.79 10.21 4.97
C LEU A 145 9.99 10.98 5.55
N ALA A 146 11.10 10.30 5.85
CA ALA A 146 12.35 10.98 6.14
C ALA A 146 13.00 11.39 4.81
N PRO A 147 13.16 12.69 4.52
CA PRO A 147 14.14 13.11 3.52
C PRO A 147 15.51 12.54 3.93
N PRO A 148 16.51 12.49 3.02
CA PRO A 148 17.89 12.35 3.44
C PRO A 148 18.29 13.62 4.22
N VAL A 149 17.81 13.76 5.45
CA VAL A 149 18.22 14.81 6.35
C VAL A 149 19.44 14.24 7.04
N ASP A 150 20.57 14.87 6.76
CA ASP A 150 21.79 14.74 7.53
C ASP A 150 21.46 15.12 8.99
N LEU A 151 21.11 14.12 9.80
CA LEU A 151 20.75 14.30 11.21
C LEU A 151 21.94 14.79 12.04
N ALA A 152 23.15 14.87 11.46
CA ALA A 152 24.29 15.55 12.07
C ALA A 152 24.13 17.09 12.06
N ALA A 153 23.30 17.66 11.17
CA ALA A 153 23.10 19.11 11.07
C ALA A 153 22.06 19.68 12.05
N LEU A 154 21.30 18.82 12.76
CA LEU A 154 20.21 19.26 13.65
C LEU A 154 20.49 19.04 15.16
N VAL A 155 21.66 18.52 15.55
CA VAL A 155 22.05 18.38 16.96
C VAL A 155 23.07 19.44 17.37
N THR A 156 22.84 20.69 16.98
CA THR A 156 23.52 21.83 17.62
C THR A 156 22.57 23.00 17.72
N TYR A 157 21.67 22.96 18.70
CA TYR A 157 21.25 24.18 19.39
C TYR A 157 21.25 23.93 20.90
N PRO A 158 22.04 24.68 21.68
CA PRO A 158 21.99 24.60 23.12
C PRO A 158 20.66 25.14 23.63
N THR A 159 20.09 24.40 24.57
CA THR A 159 18.92 24.73 25.36
C THR A 159 19.14 26.06 26.08
N SER A 160 18.38 27.12 25.77
CA SER A 160 17.77 28.03 26.77
C SER A 160 17.13 29.30 26.16
N LEU A 161 16.12 29.77 26.90
CA LEU A 161 15.48 31.10 26.92
C LEU A 161 14.21 31.33 26.09
N THR A 162 13.09 30.99 26.74
CA THR A 162 11.88 31.81 26.92
C THR A 162 12.04 33.29 26.56
N THR A 163 11.33 33.76 25.53
CA THR A 163 10.48 34.97 25.44
C THR A 163 10.20 35.25 23.94
N PRO A 164 8.96 35.48 23.49
CA PRO A 164 8.70 35.83 22.09
C PRO A 164 9.10 37.29 21.81
N PRO A 165 9.83 37.60 20.72
CA PRO A 165 10.06 38.99 20.33
C PRO A 165 8.84 39.58 19.59
N THR A 166 8.51 40.81 19.98
CA THR A 166 7.49 41.73 19.45
C THR A 166 7.60 41.94 17.92
N PRO A 167 6.49 42.11 17.18
CA PRO A 167 6.52 42.20 15.72
C PRO A 167 7.04 43.56 15.25
N GLY A 168 8.23 43.58 14.66
CA GLY A 168 8.75 44.77 14.01
C GLY A 168 10.23 44.66 13.68
N SER A 169 10.58 43.88 12.65
CA SER A 169 11.84 43.99 11.87
C SER A 169 11.80 43.01 10.69
N VAL A 170 10.97 43.34 9.69
CA VAL A 170 11.11 42.80 8.33
C VAL A 170 12.20 43.65 7.66
N LEU A 171 13.37 43.07 7.37
CA LEU A 171 14.33 43.44 6.30
C LEU A 171 15.74 42.97 6.67
N ALA A 172 16.09 41.74 6.29
CA ALA A 172 17.43 41.36 5.85
C ALA A 172 17.51 39.84 5.76
N TYR A 173 17.28 39.27 4.59
CA TYR A 173 18.15 38.26 3.96
C TYR A 173 17.53 37.84 2.63
N PHE A 174 17.73 38.67 1.61
CA PHE A 174 17.66 38.22 0.22
C PHE A 174 18.99 38.63 -0.41
N ARG A 175 19.87 37.67 -0.64
CA ARG A 175 21.00 37.81 -1.57
C ARG A 175 21.08 36.53 -2.41
N PRO A 176 20.87 36.60 -3.73
CA PRO A 176 21.07 35.47 -4.62
C PRO A 176 22.56 35.28 -4.90
N LEU A 177 23.03 34.03 -4.88
CA LEU A 177 24.35 33.67 -5.40
C LEU A 177 24.21 33.37 -6.89
N GLN A 178 24.59 34.34 -7.72
CA GLN A 178 24.82 34.18 -9.14
C GLN A 178 26.27 34.60 -9.43
N GLU A 179 27.02 33.67 -10.03
CA GLU A 179 28.24 33.83 -10.86
C GLU A 179 29.52 34.45 -10.23
N ARG A 180 30.55 33.63 -9.94
CA ARG A 180 31.80 33.39 -10.74
C ARG A 180 32.94 34.38 -10.38
N PRO A 181 34.24 34.12 -10.65
CA PRO A 181 34.89 33.51 -11.84
C PRO A 181 35.14 32.00 -11.77
#